data_AF-A0A3D0SR77-F1
#
_entry.id   AF-A0A3D0SR77-F1
#
_cell.length_a   1.000
_cell.length_b   1.000
_cell.length_c   1.000
_cell.angle_alpha   90.00
_cell.angle_beta   90.00
_cell.angle_gamma   90.00
#
_symmetry.space_group_name_H-M   'P 1'
#
loop_
_entity.id
_entity.type
_entity.pdbx_description
1 polymer ?
#
loop_
_entity_poly.entity_id
_entity_poly.type
_entity_poly.pdbx_seq_one_letter_code
_entity_poly.pdbx_strand_id
1 'polypeptide(L)'
;MYISIEVPEICEYPQGFPKYWLKSMFIGTVSQNYQVNALVGTYIRLVEAALVEYQLGTSMLQKFWGTHTSIDLRAMYRSISHFESCLLDMHRAINCYRRLRRHKDQHPLCLALNIEKPSFAADTVADQLRLMRNEIYHLDKAVIDGRVQEGQPFALKPDGPETPHPIESNQTIKSIDRLIIGHRELLFSSLAEWLTEMGRYAEKIADFGPDRKAGSATSGAD
;
A
#
# COMPACT_ATOMS: atom_id res chain seq x y z
N MET A 1 28.75 2.15 -13.72
CA MET A 1 27.53 2.45 -12.95
C MET A 1 27.12 1.21 -12.17
N TYR A 2 27.05 1.31 -10.86
CA TYR A 2 26.53 0.31 -9.93
C TYR A 2 25.05 0.60 -9.64
N ILE A 3 24.27 -0.45 -9.34
CA ILE A 3 22.86 -0.33 -8.96
C ILE A 3 22.71 -0.75 -7.50
N SER A 4 22.09 0.11 -6.70
CA SER A 4 21.63 -0.19 -5.34
C SER A 4 20.11 -0.17 -5.33
N ILE A 5 19.48 -1.23 -4.82
CA ILE A 5 18.01 -1.31 -4.71
C ILE A 5 17.64 -1.18 -3.24
N GLU A 6 16.99 -0.09 -2.89
CA GLU A 6 16.62 0.28 -1.53
C GLU A 6 15.10 0.12 -1.34
N VAL A 7 14.64 -1.12 -1.48
CA VAL A 7 13.22 -1.48 -1.38
C VAL A 7 13.05 -2.39 -0.17
N PRO A 8 12.45 -1.92 0.93
CA PRO A 8 12.30 -2.75 2.13
C PRO A 8 11.39 -3.96 1.87
N GLU A 9 11.78 -5.12 2.42
CA GLU A 9 10.93 -6.30 2.43
C GLU A 9 9.86 -6.17 3.52
N ILE A 10 8.65 -6.67 3.24
CA ILE A 10 7.55 -6.78 4.22
C ILE A 10 7.32 -8.27 4.45
N CYS A 11 7.63 -8.72 5.66
CA CYS A 11 7.61 -10.15 6.03
C CYS A 11 6.46 -10.50 6.99
N GLU A 12 5.73 -9.50 7.47
CA GLU A 12 4.79 -9.62 8.59
C GLU A 12 3.47 -10.32 8.22
N TYR A 13 3.13 -10.47 6.94
CA TYR A 13 1.81 -10.97 6.49
C TYR A 13 1.88 -11.98 5.34
N PRO A 14 2.69 -13.05 5.43
CA PRO A 14 2.95 -13.95 4.29
C PRO A 14 1.72 -14.75 3.83
N GLN A 15 0.71 -14.90 4.70
CA GLN A 15 -0.53 -15.62 4.41
C GLN A 15 -1.75 -14.69 4.32
N GLY A 16 -1.54 -13.37 4.31
CA GLY A 16 -2.62 -12.39 4.42
C GLY A 16 -3.33 -12.46 5.77
N PHE A 17 -4.67 -12.40 5.77
CA PHE A 17 -5.47 -12.28 6.99
C PHE A 17 -6.48 -13.45 7.18
N PRO A 18 -6.02 -14.72 7.23
CA PRO A 18 -6.89 -15.88 7.23
C PRO A 18 -7.84 -15.90 8.45
N LYS A 19 -7.40 -15.36 9.59
CA LYS A 19 -8.22 -15.23 10.80
C LYS A 19 -9.51 -14.46 10.56
N TYR A 20 -9.45 -13.37 9.79
CA TYR A 20 -10.64 -12.60 9.45
C TYR A 20 -11.57 -13.41 8.55
N TRP A 21 -11.03 -14.00 7.48
CA TRP A 21 -11.81 -14.76 6.50
C TRP A 21 -12.51 -15.96 7.13
N LEU A 22 -11.79 -16.74 7.95
CA LEU A 22 -12.35 -17.88 8.66
C LEU A 22 -13.46 -17.46 9.64
N LYS A 23 -13.25 -16.38 10.41
CA LYS A 23 -14.30 -15.85 11.30
C LYS A 23 -15.53 -15.42 10.51
N SER A 24 -15.35 -14.68 9.42
CA SER A 24 -16.45 -14.20 8.60
C SER A 24 -17.24 -15.33 7.92
N MET A 25 -16.59 -16.44 7.56
CA MET A 25 -17.25 -17.58 6.91
C MET A 25 -17.94 -18.52 7.90
N PHE A 26 -17.30 -18.79 9.05
CA PHE A 26 -17.74 -19.89 9.95
C PHE A 26 -18.33 -19.42 11.28
N ILE A 27 -18.09 -18.19 11.73
CA ILE A 27 -18.54 -17.69 13.04
C ILE A 27 -19.60 -16.59 12.84
N GLY A 28 -19.27 -15.56 12.08
CA GLY A 28 -20.14 -14.42 11.85
C GLY A 28 -19.36 -13.16 11.53
N THR A 29 -20.09 -12.16 11.03
CA THR A 29 -19.51 -10.88 10.64
C THR A 29 -19.13 -10.03 11.85
N VAL A 30 -18.19 -9.09 11.66
CA VAL A 30 -17.71 -8.18 12.71
C VAL A 30 -18.77 -7.23 13.25
N SER A 31 -19.84 -7.01 12.48
CA SER A 31 -20.98 -6.17 12.83
C SER A 31 -22.27 -6.77 12.29
N GLN A 32 -23.41 -6.36 12.85
CA GLN A 32 -24.73 -6.58 12.23
C GLN A 32 -25.05 -5.54 11.14
N ASN A 33 -24.28 -4.44 11.08
CA ASN A 33 -24.44 -3.45 10.03
C ASN A 33 -23.73 -3.89 8.74
N TYR A 34 -24.52 -4.08 7.68
CA TYR A 34 -24.03 -4.49 6.36
C TYR A 34 -22.96 -3.54 5.78
N GLN A 35 -23.16 -2.23 5.90
CA GLN A 35 -22.23 -1.22 5.40
C GLN A 35 -20.88 -1.28 6.15
N VAL A 36 -20.91 -1.50 7.47
CA VAL A 36 -19.68 -1.71 8.26
C VAL A 36 -18.94 -2.96 7.79
N ASN A 37 -19.65 -4.07 7.59
CA ASN A 37 -19.06 -5.31 7.10
C ASN A 37 -18.48 -5.15 5.69
N ALA A 38 -19.18 -4.45 4.80
CA ALA A 38 -18.70 -4.18 3.45
C ALA A 38 -17.42 -3.33 3.44
N LEU A 39 -17.35 -2.29 4.28
CA LEU A 39 -16.15 -1.47 4.44
C LEU A 39 -14.98 -2.26 5.02
N VAL A 40 -15.24 -3.11 6.01
CA VAL A 40 -14.22 -3.96 6.64
C VAL A 40 -13.68 -5.00 5.66
N GLY A 41 -14.55 -5.77 5.00
CA GLY A 41 -14.14 -6.80 4.05
C GLY A 41 -13.41 -6.20 2.86
N THR A 42 -13.86 -5.03 2.39
CA THR A 42 -13.16 -4.30 1.32
C THR A 42 -11.79 -3.81 1.78
N TYR A 43 -11.67 -3.24 2.99
CA TYR A 43 -10.38 -2.83 3.53
C TYR A 43 -9.39 -4.00 3.59
N ILE A 44 -9.78 -5.12 4.21
CA ILE A 44 -8.89 -6.27 4.41
C ILE A 44 -8.44 -6.86 3.07
N ARG A 45 -9.38 -7.06 2.13
CA ARG A 45 -9.06 -7.56 0.78
C ARG A 45 -8.09 -6.64 0.03
N LEU A 46 -8.26 -5.32 0.15
CA LEU A 46 -7.40 -4.35 -0.53
C LEU A 46 -6.01 -4.24 0.11
N VAL A 47 -5.90 -4.35 1.43
CA VAL A 47 -4.60 -4.40 2.12
C VAL A 47 -3.85 -5.67 1.70
N GLU A 48 -4.53 -6.82 1.67
CA GLU A 48 -3.93 -8.09 1.23
C GLU A 48 -3.45 -8.00 -0.23
N ALA A 49 -4.28 -7.46 -1.13
CA ALA A 49 -3.89 -7.23 -2.52
C ALA A 49 -2.68 -6.29 -2.63
N ALA A 50 -2.69 -5.15 -1.91
CA ALA A 50 -1.59 -4.19 -1.97
C ALA A 50 -0.26 -4.80 -1.46
N LEU A 51 -0.28 -5.63 -0.42
CA LEU A 51 0.90 -6.35 0.06
C LEU A 51 1.47 -7.32 -1.00
N VAL A 52 0.59 -8.09 -1.65
CA VAL A 52 0.99 -9.02 -2.72
C VAL A 52 1.58 -8.25 -3.91
N GLU A 53 0.90 -7.19 -4.36
CA GLU A 53 1.35 -6.36 -5.47
C GLU A 53 2.69 -5.67 -5.16
N TYR A 54 2.89 -5.20 -3.94
CA TYR A 54 4.19 -4.65 -3.51
C TYR A 54 5.31 -5.69 -3.61
N GLN A 55 5.09 -6.91 -3.10
CA GLN A 55 6.09 -7.98 -3.14
C GLN A 55 6.41 -8.43 -4.58
N LEU A 56 5.39 -8.57 -5.43
CA LEU A 56 5.56 -8.89 -6.84
C LEU A 56 6.31 -7.76 -7.59
N GLY A 57 5.98 -6.50 -7.30
CA GLY A 57 6.66 -5.33 -7.83
C GLY A 57 8.15 -5.32 -7.50
N THR A 58 8.48 -5.57 -6.23
CA THR A 58 9.85 -5.68 -5.72
C THR A 58 10.61 -6.85 -6.37
N SER A 59 10.00 -8.03 -6.46
CA SER A 59 10.62 -9.20 -7.09
C SER A 59 10.94 -8.96 -8.56
N MET A 60 10.02 -8.34 -9.31
CA MET A 60 10.24 -8.01 -10.71
C MET A 60 11.29 -6.91 -10.90
N LEU A 61 11.37 -5.94 -9.98
CA LEU A 61 12.42 -4.91 -9.97
C LEU A 61 13.81 -5.52 -9.75
N GLN A 62 13.93 -6.38 -8.74
CA GLN A 62 15.15 -7.11 -8.45
C GLN A 62 15.57 -7.98 -9.65
N LYS A 63 14.61 -8.64 -10.30
CA LYS A 63 14.87 -9.44 -11.50
C LYS A 63 15.41 -8.58 -12.66
N PHE A 64 14.81 -7.41 -12.89
CA PHE A 64 15.24 -6.50 -13.97
C PHE A 64 16.71 -6.09 -13.80
N TRP A 65 17.09 -5.68 -12.58
CA TRP A 65 18.44 -5.21 -12.29
C TRP A 65 19.45 -6.32 -11.98
N GLY A 66 19.00 -7.50 -11.59
CA GLY A 66 19.85 -8.66 -11.26
C GLY A 66 20.31 -9.48 -12.47
N THR A 67 19.78 -9.22 -13.67
CA THR A 67 20.17 -9.96 -14.88
C THR A 67 21.31 -9.22 -15.59
N HIS A 68 22.53 -9.74 -15.49
CA HIS A 68 23.73 -9.11 -16.08
C HIS A 68 24.00 -9.50 -17.55
N THR A 69 23.30 -10.49 -18.08
CA THR A 69 23.50 -11.01 -19.45
C THR A 69 22.50 -10.47 -20.46
N SER A 70 21.36 -9.95 -20.00
CA SER A 70 20.34 -9.31 -20.84
C SER A 70 19.43 -8.42 -20.00
N ILE A 71 18.92 -7.33 -20.59
CA ILE A 71 17.96 -6.43 -19.94
C ILE A 71 16.55 -7.03 -20.10
N ASP A 72 15.96 -7.54 -19.02
CA ASP A 72 14.58 -8.08 -19.03
C ASP A 72 13.55 -6.94 -18.94
N LEU A 73 13.33 -6.23 -20.05
CA LEU A 73 12.35 -5.14 -20.11
C LEU A 73 10.94 -5.57 -19.68
N ARG A 74 10.59 -6.85 -19.82
CA ARG A 74 9.31 -7.37 -19.33
C ARG A 74 9.24 -7.33 -17.80
N ALA A 75 10.32 -7.67 -17.11
CA ALA A 75 10.41 -7.56 -15.66
C ALA A 75 10.22 -6.09 -15.20
N MET A 76 10.83 -5.13 -15.92
CA MET A 76 10.61 -3.70 -15.64
C MET A 76 9.14 -3.30 -15.75
N TYR A 77 8.48 -3.59 -16.87
CA TYR A 77 7.07 -3.21 -17.06
C TYR A 77 6.13 -3.91 -16.07
N ARG A 78 6.42 -5.16 -15.70
CA ARG A 78 5.67 -5.87 -14.65
C ARG A 78 5.85 -5.22 -13.29
N SER A 79 7.09 -4.85 -12.94
CA SER A 79 7.37 -4.13 -11.70
C SER A 79 6.55 -2.85 -11.60
N ILE A 80 6.53 -2.04 -12.68
CA ILE A 80 5.73 -0.82 -12.78
C ILE A 80 4.24 -1.12 -12.54
N SER A 81 3.66 -2.06 -13.29
CA SER A 81 2.24 -2.40 -13.19
C SER A 81 1.82 -2.91 -11.80
N HIS A 82 2.70 -3.68 -11.14
CA HIS A 82 2.48 -4.15 -9.78
C HIS A 82 2.52 -2.98 -8.78
N PHE A 83 3.48 -2.05 -8.91
CA PHE A 83 3.50 -0.87 -8.04
C PHE A 83 2.30 0.06 -8.26
N GLU A 84 1.84 0.25 -9.49
CA GLU A 84 0.62 1.02 -9.77
C GLU A 84 -0.62 0.40 -9.11
N SER A 85 -0.75 -0.93 -9.22
CA SER A 85 -1.83 -1.69 -8.56
C SER A 85 -1.76 -1.57 -7.04
N CYS A 86 -0.56 -1.70 -6.46
CA CYS A 86 -0.30 -1.50 -5.04
C CYS A 86 -0.78 -0.12 -4.56
N LEU A 87 -0.36 0.97 -5.23
CA LEU A 87 -0.75 2.33 -4.86
C LEU A 87 -2.27 2.55 -4.97
N LEU A 88 -2.90 1.98 -6.00
CA LEU A 88 -4.34 2.06 -6.20
C LEU A 88 -5.11 1.36 -5.06
N ASP A 89 -4.71 0.13 -4.71
CA ASP A 89 -5.36 -0.63 -3.66
C ASP A 89 -5.14 -0.03 -2.26
N MET A 90 -3.94 0.51 -1.99
CA MET A 90 -3.70 1.32 -0.79
C MET A 90 -4.61 2.54 -0.71
N HIS A 91 -4.73 3.33 -1.80
CA HIS A 91 -5.61 4.49 -1.83
C HIS A 91 -7.07 4.11 -1.52
N ARG A 92 -7.55 3.01 -2.12
CA ARG A 92 -8.91 2.50 -1.88
C ARG A 92 -9.09 1.99 -0.45
N ALA A 93 -8.09 1.29 0.09
CA ALA A 93 -8.11 0.81 1.47
C ALA A 93 -8.14 1.97 2.47
N ILE A 94 -7.32 3.01 2.27
CA ILE A 94 -7.33 4.23 3.09
C ILE A 94 -8.72 4.86 3.12
N ASN A 95 -9.38 4.98 1.96
CA ASN A 95 -10.73 5.52 1.89
C ASN A 95 -11.75 4.66 2.65
N CYS A 96 -11.67 3.34 2.52
CA CYS A 96 -12.52 2.41 3.28
C CYS A 96 -12.29 2.56 4.78
N TYR A 97 -11.04 2.61 5.21
CA TYR A 97 -10.64 2.76 6.61
C TYR A 97 -11.11 4.10 7.21
N ARG A 98 -10.87 5.22 6.51
CA ARG A 98 -11.32 6.55 6.93
C ARG A 98 -12.83 6.63 7.01
N ARG A 99 -13.55 5.98 6.08
CA ARG A 99 -15.01 5.91 6.10
C ARG A 99 -15.53 5.05 7.25
N LEU A 100 -14.90 3.91 7.50
CA LEU A 100 -15.21 3.01 8.61
C LEU A 100 -15.06 3.73 9.96
N ARG A 101 -13.94 4.43 10.16
CA ARG A 101 -13.72 5.24 11.37
C ARG A 101 -14.79 6.30 11.59
N ARG A 102 -15.27 6.95 10.52
CA ARG A 102 -16.27 8.02 10.59
C ARG A 102 -17.70 7.50 10.40
N HIS A 103 -17.94 6.20 10.58
CA HIS A 103 -19.27 5.62 10.40
C HIS A 103 -20.25 6.15 11.45
N LYS A 104 -21.48 6.48 11.01
CA LYS A 104 -22.49 7.19 11.83
C LYS A 104 -22.95 6.39 13.04
N ASP A 105 -23.07 5.07 12.88
CA ASP A 105 -23.62 4.17 13.91
C ASP A 105 -22.70 3.96 15.12
N GLN A 106 -21.49 4.56 15.13
CA GLN A 106 -20.52 4.47 16.22
C GLN A 106 -20.33 3.04 16.76
N HIS A 107 -20.31 2.07 15.85
CA HIS A 107 -20.10 0.66 16.20
C HIS A 107 -18.82 0.49 17.03
N PRO A 108 -18.76 -0.45 18.00
CA PRO A 108 -17.58 -0.62 18.87
C PRO A 108 -16.26 -0.73 18.11
N LEU A 109 -16.26 -1.41 16.95
CA LEU A 109 -15.13 -1.44 16.03
C LEU A 109 -14.71 -0.03 15.55
N CYS A 110 -15.67 0.79 15.11
CA CYS A 110 -15.40 2.13 14.60
C CYS A 110 -14.82 3.03 15.70
N LEU A 111 -15.33 2.92 16.92
CA LEU A 111 -14.80 3.62 18.10
C LEU A 111 -13.38 3.16 18.41
N ALA A 112 -13.12 1.85 18.44
CA ALA A 112 -11.79 1.31 18.71
C ALA A 112 -10.76 1.71 17.65
N LEU A 113 -11.17 1.81 16.38
CA LEU A 113 -10.34 2.32 15.29
C LEU A 113 -10.12 3.84 15.34
N ASN A 114 -10.87 4.58 16.15
CA ASN A 114 -10.67 6.02 16.33
C ASN A 114 -9.73 6.39 17.48
N ILE A 115 -9.44 5.46 18.40
CA ILE A 115 -8.57 5.70 19.56
C ILE A 115 -7.16 6.08 19.08
N GLU A 116 -6.59 5.25 18.21
CA GLU A 116 -5.28 5.49 17.62
C GLU A 116 -5.46 6.01 16.19
N LYS A 117 -4.67 7.02 15.82
CA LYS A 117 -4.69 7.58 14.47
C LYS A 117 -3.50 7.01 13.70
N PRO A 118 -3.71 6.04 12.79
CA PRO A 118 -2.60 5.53 12.02
C PRO A 118 -2.03 6.59 11.08
N SER A 119 -0.72 6.51 10.85
CA SER A 119 -0.01 7.41 9.95
C SER A 119 -0.54 7.32 8.52
N PHE A 120 -0.83 6.09 8.04
CA PHE A 120 -1.35 5.87 6.68
C PHE A 120 -2.69 6.57 6.41
N ALA A 121 -3.47 6.84 7.46
CA ALA A 121 -4.79 7.47 7.35
C ALA A 121 -4.73 9.00 7.49
N ALA A 122 -3.56 9.58 7.74
CA ALA A 122 -3.36 11.02 7.79
C ALA A 122 -3.72 11.68 6.44
N ASP A 123 -4.13 12.95 6.48
CA ASP A 123 -4.49 13.70 5.26
C ASP A 123 -3.31 13.80 4.30
N THR A 124 -2.10 14.02 4.82
CA THR A 124 -0.86 14.08 4.04
C THR A 124 -0.62 12.82 3.22
N VAL A 125 -0.70 11.64 3.85
CA VAL A 125 -0.48 10.34 3.18
C VAL A 125 -1.61 10.02 2.19
N ALA A 126 -2.85 10.23 2.61
CA ALA A 126 -4.01 9.98 1.76
C ALA A 126 -3.99 10.86 0.50
N ASP A 127 -3.58 12.13 0.64
CA ASP A 127 -3.42 13.05 -0.48
C ASP A 127 -2.24 12.68 -1.36
N GLN A 128 -1.10 12.27 -0.80
CA GLN A 128 0.06 11.83 -1.59
C GLN A 128 -0.32 10.66 -2.51
N LEU A 129 -0.98 9.62 -1.98
CA LEU A 129 -1.43 8.48 -2.77
C LEU A 129 -2.51 8.85 -3.79
N ARG A 130 -3.45 9.73 -3.42
CA ARG A 130 -4.46 10.25 -4.35
C ARG A 130 -3.81 11.00 -5.52
N LEU A 131 -2.82 11.82 -5.23
CA LEU A 131 -2.10 12.61 -6.22
C LEU A 131 -1.26 11.75 -7.15
N MET A 132 -0.54 10.75 -6.62
CA MET A 132 0.16 9.73 -7.42
C MET A 132 -0.80 9.03 -8.37
N ARG A 133 -1.94 8.53 -7.87
CA ARG A 133 -2.97 7.87 -8.68
C ARG A 133 -3.53 8.78 -9.77
N ASN A 134 -3.82 10.03 -9.44
CA ASN A 134 -4.32 10.99 -10.42
C ASN A 134 -3.29 11.23 -11.53
N GLU A 135 -2.01 11.33 -11.18
CA GLU A 135 -0.93 11.49 -12.15
C GLU A 135 -0.87 10.29 -13.12
N ILE A 136 -0.93 9.06 -12.60
CA ILE A 136 -0.98 7.82 -13.42
C ILE A 136 -2.14 7.91 -14.42
N TYR A 137 -3.35 8.20 -13.92
CA TYR A 137 -4.54 8.30 -14.77
C TYR A 137 -4.45 9.42 -15.82
N HIS A 138 -3.92 10.59 -15.45
CA HIS A 138 -3.72 11.69 -16.38
C HIS A 138 -2.71 11.34 -17.46
N LEU A 139 -1.68 10.57 -17.10
CA LEU A 139 -0.66 10.13 -18.02
C LEU A 139 -1.20 9.10 -19.00
N ASP A 140 -1.94 8.10 -18.53
CA ASP A 140 -2.65 7.14 -19.39
C ASP A 140 -3.53 7.85 -20.43
N LYS A 141 -4.29 8.85 -19.97
CA LYS A 141 -5.11 9.66 -20.86
C LYS A 141 -4.26 10.42 -21.89
N ALA A 142 -3.15 11.01 -21.47
CA ALA A 142 -2.25 11.72 -22.39
C ALA A 142 -1.63 10.77 -23.43
N VAL A 143 -1.28 9.54 -23.04
CA VAL A 143 -0.78 8.49 -23.95
C VAL A 143 -1.84 8.15 -24.98
N ILE A 144 -3.07 7.85 -24.55
CA ILE A 144 -4.19 7.50 -25.43
C ILE A 144 -4.52 8.63 -26.41
N ASP A 145 -4.49 9.88 -25.93
CA ASP A 145 -4.77 11.07 -26.74
C ASP A 145 -3.61 11.44 -27.69
N GLY A 146 -2.47 10.73 -27.65
CA GLY A 146 -1.28 11.07 -28.45
C GLY A 146 -0.61 12.39 -28.05
N ARG A 147 -0.74 12.80 -26.78
CA ARG A 147 -0.23 14.08 -26.25
C ARG A 147 1.15 13.97 -25.58
N VAL A 148 1.70 12.76 -25.47
CA VAL A 148 3.03 12.53 -24.88
C VAL A 148 4.12 12.81 -25.91
N GLN A 149 5.11 13.61 -25.52
CA GLN A 149 6.27 13.96 -26.35
C GLN A 149 7.48 13.09 -26.00
N GLU A 150 8.44 13.02 -26.93
CA GLU A 150 9.71 12.33 -26.69
C GLU A 150 10.42 12.90 -25.45
N GLY A 151 10.95 12.00 -24.61
CA GLY A 151 11.61 12.35 -23.34
C GLY A 151 10.66 12.62 -22.17
N GLN A 152 9.34 12.66 -22.37
CA GLN A 152 8.40 12.77 -21.26
C GLN A 152 8.19 11.40 -20.58
N PRO A 153 8.08 11.35 -19.25
CA PRO A 153 7.65 10.15 -18.55
C PRO A 153 6.26 9.73 -19.06
N PHE A 154 6.04 8.44 -19.29
CA PHE A 154 4.76 7.87 -19.75
C PHE A 154 4.23 6.75 -18.85
N ALA A 155 4.92 6.46 -17.74
CA ALA A 155 4.49 5.51 -16.72
C ALA A 155 5.08 5.89 -15.35
N LEU A 156 4.55 5.30 -14.29
CA LEU A 156 5.25 5.23 -13.00
C LEU A 156 6.57 4.49 -13.18
N LYS A 157 7.65 4.90 -12.51
CA LYS A 157 8.92 4.15 -12.54
C LYS A 157 9.58 4.06 -11.17
N PRO A 158 10.12 2.87 -10.80
CA PRO A 158 11.16 2.77 -9.79
C PRO A 158 12.40 3.53 -10.24
N ASP A 159 12.87 4.46 -9.41
CA ASP A 159 14.03 5.31 -9.71
C ASP A 159 14.63 5.85 -8.40
N GLY A 160 15.61 6.75 -8.50
CA GLY A 160 16.20 7.48 -7.39
C GLY A 160 17.49 8.20 -7.78
N PRO A 161 18.25 8.73 -6.80
CA PRO A 161 19.43 9.53 -7.09
C PRO A 161 20.58 8.70 -7.66
N GLU A 162 21.45 9.35 -8.45
CA GLU A 162 22.74 8.81 -8.88
C GLU A 162 23.86 9.62 -8.24
N THR A 163 24.76 8.96 -7.53
CA THR A 163 25.87 9.59 -6.80
C THR A 163 27.22 9.04 -7.26
N PRO A 164 28.31 9.82 -7.19
CA PRO A 164 29.65 9.30 -7.48
C PRO A 164 30.01 8.15 -6.55
N HIS A 165 30.67 7.12 -7.10
CA HIS A 165 31.14 5.99 -6.32
C HIS A 165 32.24 6.45 -5.34
N PRO A 166 32.21 6.02 -4.05
CA PRO A 166 33.07 6.59 -3.02
C PRO A 166 34.56 6.26 -3.18
N ILE A 167 34.90 5.20 -3.91
CA ILE A 167 36.28 4.67 -4.05
C ILE A 167 36.74 4.66 -5.51
N GLU A 168 35.98 4.03 -6.40
CA GLU A 168 36.28 3.94 -7.82
C GLU A 168 36.00 5.25 -8.59
N SER A 169 37.07 5.94 -8.99
CA SER A 169 37.01 7.11 -9.88
C SER A 169 36.31 6.77 -11.20
N ASN A 170 35.48 7.70 -11.70
CA ASN A 170 34.65 7.55 -12.90
C ASN A 170 33.53 6.49 -12.81
N GLN A 171 33.20 5.99 -11.62
CA GLN A 171 32.02 5.18 -11.39
C GLN A 171 30.95 5.95 -10.61
N THR A 172 29.71 5.54 -10.76
CA THR A 172 28.53 6.07 -10.08
C THR A 172 27.71 4.94 -9.46
N ILE A 173 26.91 5.25 -8.45
CA ILE A 173 25.91 4.38 -7.83
C ILE A 173 24.53 4.98 -8.08
N LYS A 174 23.66 4.23 -8.74
CA LYS A 174 22.25 4.55 -8.89
C LYS A 174 21.46 3.88 -7.77
N SER A 175 20.92 4.66 -6.84
CA SER A 175 20.01 4.17 -5.80
C SER A 175 18.59 4.19 -6.32
N ILE A 176 17.94 3.03 -6.33
CA ILE A 176 16.51 2.86 -6.65
C ILE A 176 15.77 2.78 -5.32
N ASP A 177 15.31 3.93 -4.82
CA ASP A 177 14.77 4.11 -3.47
C ASP A 177 13.32 4.66 -3.46
N ARG A 178 12.78 5.00 -4.65
CA ARG A 178 11.46 5.62 -4.76
C ARG A 178 10.73 5.28 -6.05
N LEU A 179 9.42 5.52 -6.02
CA LEU A 179 8.57 5.57 -7.19
C LEU A 179 8.45 7.02 -7.65
N ILE A 180 8.62 7.25 -8.95
CA ILE A 180 8.54 8.58 -9.57
C ILE A 180 7.48 8.58 -10.68
N ILE A 181 6.64 9.61 -10.68
CA ILE A 181 5.76 9.94 -11.81
C ILE A 181 5.61 11.45 -11.93
N GLY A 182 5.98 12.01 -13.10
CA GLY A 182 6.03 13.45 -13.29
C GLY A 182 6.96 14.12 -12.27
N HIS A 183 6.42 15.05 -11.48
CA HIS A 183 7.13 15.74 -10.39
C HIS A 183 6.90 15.09 -9.01
N ARG A 184 6.22 13.95 -8.98
CA ARG A 184 5.81 13.28 -7.73
C ARG A 184 6.77 12.15 -7.44
N GLU A 185 7.12 12.05 -6.17
CA GLU A 185 8.01 11.03 -5.66
C GLU A 185 7.40 10.39 -4.41
N LEU A 186 7.65 9.09 -4.25
CA LEU A 186 7.26 8.33 -3.07
C LEU A 186 8.32 7.29 -2.73
N LEU A 187 8.96 7.44 -1.57
CA LEU A 187 9.98 6.50 -1.09
C LEU A 187 9.38 5.10 -0.86
N PHE A 188 10.13 4.06 -1.23
CA PHE A 188 9.76 2.68 -0.90
C PHE A 188 9.70 2.44 0.60
N SER A 189 10.55 3.11 1.38
CA SER A 189 10.52 3.03 2.84
C SER A 189 9.21 3.52 3.46
N SER A 190 8.71 4.67 3.01
CA SER A 190 7.41 5.17 3.45
C SER A 190 6.27 4.26 3.00
N LEU A 191 6.34 3.76 1.77
CA LEU A 191 5.34 2.83 1.23
C LEU A 191 5.25 1.55 2.07
N ALA A 192 6.40 0.95 2.39
CA ALA A 192 6.49 -0.25 3.22
C ALA A 192 6.00 0.00 4.64
N GLU A 193 6.39 1.11 5.27
CA GLU A 193 5.93 1.49 6.61
C GLU A 193 4.40 1.57 6.68
N TRP A 194 3.78 2.25 5.71
CA TRP A 194 2.32 2.37 5.67
C TRP A 194 1.63 1.04 5.39
N LEU A 195 2.16 0.22 4.48
CA LEU A 195 1.61 -1.12 4.22
C LEU A 195 1.67 -2.01 5.46
N THR A 196 2.79 -2.01 6.18
CA THR A 196 2.94 -2.76 7.43
C THR A 196 1.98 -2.24 8.50
N GLU A 197 1.80 -0.92 8.61
CA GLU A 197 0.76 -0.35 9.49
C GLU A 197 -0.66 -0.74 9.08
N MET A 198 -0.98 -0.72 7.79
CA MET A 198 -2.28 -1.14 7.27
C MET A 198 -2.56 -2.61 7.60
N GLY A 199 -1.56 -3.48 7.49
CA GLY A 199 -1.63 -4.89 7.89
C GLY A 199 -1.91 -5.06 9.38
N ARG A 200 -1.22 -4.30 10.26
CA ARG A 200 -1.49 -4.30 11.71
C ARG A 200 -2.95 -3.94 12.02
N TYR A 201 -3.52 -2.98 11.27
CA TYR A 201 -4.93 -2.63 11.44
C TYR A 201 -5.89 -3.67 10.86
N ALA A 202 -5.51 -4.40 9.82
CA ALA A 202 -6.29 -5.54 9.32
C ALA A 202 -6.35 -6.67 10.36
N GLU A 203 -5.24 -6.97 11.04
CA GLU A 203 -5.22 -7.91 12.18
C GLU A 203 -6.06 -7.40 13.35
N LYS A 204 -5.94 -6.12 13.71
CA LYS A 204 -6.77 -5.50 14.75
C LYS A 204 -8.25 -5.68 14.45
N ILE A 205 -8.65 -5.52 13.19
CA ILE A 205 -10.05 -5.76 12.76
C ILE A 205 -10.39 -7.26 12.81
N ALA A 206 -9.49 -8.15 12.38
CA ALA A 206 -9.67 -9.59 12.47
C ALA A 206 -9.86 -10.08 13.91
N ASP A 207 -9.32 -9.36 14.89
CA ASP A 207 -9.50 -9.62 16.32
C ASP A 207 -10.85 -9.16 16.85
N PHE A 208 -11.52 -8.22 16.19
CA PHE A 208 -12.91 -7.94 16.48
C PHE A 208 -13.79 -9.10 16.00
N GLY A 209 -14.61 -9.60 16.92
CA GLY A 209 -15.61 -10.62 16.64
C GLY A 209 -17.02 -10.12 16.97
N PRO A 210 -18.05 -10.86 16.55
CA PRO A 210 -19.45 -10.55 16.87
C PRO A 210 -19.71 -10.48 18.38
N ASP A 211 -18.88 -11.15 19.20
CA ASP A 211 -19.05 -11.26 20.65
C ASP A 211 -18.46 -10.10 21.46
N ARG A 212 -17.73 -9.16 20.84
CA ARG A 212 -17.31 -7.91 21.52
C ARG A 212 -18.49 -6.95 21.63
N LYS A 213 -19.44 -7.27 22.52
CA LYS A 213 -20.42 -6.29 23.01
C LYS A 213 -19.66 -5.14 23.65
N ALA A 214 -20.00 -3.90 23.29
CA ALA A 214 -19.61 -2.74 24.07
C ALA A 214 -20.18 -2.89 25.49
N GLY A 215 -19.32 -3.18 26.47
CA GLY A 215 -19.75 -3.27 27.87
C GLY A 215 -18.86 -4.14 28.73
N SER A 216 -17.71 -3.60 29.14
CA SER A 216 -17.18 -3.83 30.48
C SER A 216 -16.68 -2.50 31.05
N ALA A 217 -17.60 -1.53 31.14
CA ALA A 217 -17.44 -0.43 32.08
C ALA A 217 -18.00 -0.92 33.42
N THR A 218 -17.12 -0.95 34.42
CA THR A 218 -17.40 -0.90 35.87
C THR A 218 -18.42 -1.90 36.45
N SER A 219 -17.89 -2.88 37.17
CA SER A 219 -18.48 -3.32 38.45
C SER A 219 -17.38 -3.32 39.51
N GLY A 220 -17.10 -2.12 40.02
CA GLY A 220 -16.74 -1.95 41.43
C GLY A 220 -18.01 -1.56 42.18
N ALA A 221 -18.06 -1.92 43.47
CA ALA A 221 -19.22 -2.01 44.39
C ALA A 221 -19.77 -3.46 44.42
N ASP A 222 -19.68 -4.24 45.50
CA ASP A 222 -19.37 -3.98 46.91
C ASP A 222 -18.51 -5.09 47.52
#